data_AF-A0AAE1L1B1-F1
#
_entry.id   AF-A0AAE1L1B1-F1
#
_cell.length_a   1.000
_cell.length_b   1.000
_cell.length_c   1.000
_cell.angle_alpha   90.00
_cell.angle_beta   90.00
_cell.angle_gamma   90.00
#
_symmetry.space_group_name_H-M   'P 1'
#
loop_
_entity.id
_entity.type
_entity.pdbx_description
1 polymer ?
#
loop_
_entity_poly.entity_id
_entity_poly.type
_entity_poly.pdbx_seq_one_letter_code
_entity_poly.pdbx_strand_id
1 'polypeptide(L)'
;MKGVLTTWVVLTVLVVMTAAQKEEKPLGPKKQLPDDTLFNDPAAFCEGCYGMVHEAFKLLTLWKNEKGSLEEHIDATLLATCSTDRLRAYVLSPPKMMRLCSGIRAHYEEELGLSLMRYYSSRQQAGVDQLFEAVCKKAIPACPKGIQPMSVARKEKMKAAEEKRAKEEQENNKPAETETQDNNNTKNKGDKKQKNATTKTKDEL
;
A
#
# COMPACT_ATOMS: atom_id res chain seq x y z
N MET A 1 20.56 50.68 -45.84
CA MET A 1 20.47 49.21 -45.73
C MET A 1 21.06 48.77 -44.39
N LYS A 2 20.25 48.79 -43.32
CA LYS A 2 20.63 48.40 -41.95
C LYS A 2 19.50 47.50 -41.44
N GLY A 3 19.56 46.21 -41.73
CA GLY A 3 18.44 45.32 -41.38
C GLY A 3 18.63 43.83 -41.66
N VAL A 4 19.84 43.38 -42.01
CA VAL A 4 20.09 41.97 -42.35
C VAL A 4 20.98 41.26 -41.32
N LEU A 5 21.70 42.01 -40.48
CA LEU A 5 22.69 41.40 -39.58
C LEU A 5 22.12 40.94 -38.24
N THR A 6 21.00 41.50 -37.78
CA THR A 6 20.40 41.17 -36.48
C THR A 6 19.60 39.87 -36.49
N THR A 7 19.05 39.46 -37.63
CA THR A 7 18.19 38.27 -37.74
C THR A 7 18.98 36.95 -37.68
N TRP A 8 20.23 36.95 -38.15
CA TRP A 8 21.08 35.75 -38.18
C TRP A 8 21.65 35.38 -36.80
N VAL A 9 21.85 36.37 -35.91
CA VAL A 9 22.36 36.14 -34.55
C VAL A 9 21.27 35.54 -33.65
N VAL A 10 20.01 35.95 -33.82
CA VAL A 10 18.90 35.39 -33.03
C VAL A 10 18.61 33.94 -33.40
N LEU A 11 18.73 33.58 -34.68
CA LEU A 11 18.51 32.19 -35.12
C LEU A 11 19.59 31.23 -34.62
N THR A 12 20.84 31.68 -34.54
CA THR A 12 21.95 30.84 -34.04
C THR A 12 21.85 30.60 -32.53
N VAL A 13 21.41 31.57 -31.73
CA VAL A 13 21.18 31.37 -30.29
C VAL A 13 20.02 30.41 -30.01
N LEU A 14 18.94 30.46 -30.81
CA LEU A 14 17.80 29.55 -30.66
C LEU A 14 18.12 28.10 -31.06
N VAL A 15 18.97 27.88 -32.07
CA VAL A 15 19.41 26.54 -32.47
C VAL A 15 20.38 25.91 -31.48
N VAL A 16 21.16 26.71 -30.73
CA VAL A 16 22.07 26.17 -29.70
C VAL A 16 21.31 25.75 -28.42
N MET A 17 20.16 26.36 -28.10
CA MET A 17 19.39 25.98 -26.90
C MET A 17 18.55 24.71 -27.03
N THR A 18 18.28 24.22 -28.25
CA THR A 18 17.54 22.96 -28.44
C THR A 18 18.43 21.71 -28.51
N ALA A 19 19.76 21.86 -28.54
CA ALA A 19 20.70 20.74 -28.64
C ALA A 19 21.23 20.23 -27.29
N ALA A 20 20.83 20.83 -26.17
CA ALA A 20 21.25 20.41 -24.83
C ALA A 20 20.26 19.44 -24.17
N GLN A 21 19.74 18.44 -24.90
CA GLN A 21 19.26 17.24 -24.24
C GLN A 21 20.48 16.38 -23.91
N LYS A 22 21.02 16.67 -22.72
CA LYS A 22 22.08 15.88 -22.10
C LYS A 22 21.49 14.50 -21.83
N GLU A 23 21.70 13.55 -22.74
CA GLU A 23 21.53 12.13 -22.44
C GLU A 23 22.46 11.82 -21.26
N GLU A 24 21.87 11.69 -20.07
CA GLU A 24 22.55 11.15 -18.91
C GLU A 24 22.92 9.71 -19.25
N LYS A 25 24.17 9.53 -19.70
CA LYS A 25 24.76 8.20 -19.84
C LYS A 25 24.57 7.48 -18.50
N PRO A 26 23.99 6.26 -18.49
CA PRO A 26 23.77 5.55 -17.25
C PRO A 26 25.12 5.31 -16.57
N LEU A 27 25.28 5.84 -15.36
CA LEU A 27 26.41 5.54 -14.51
C LEU A 27 26.30 4.05 -14.13
N GLY A 28 27.31 3.28 -14.49
CA GLY A 28 27.50 1.90 -14.04
C GLY A 28 26.66 0.82 -14.75
N PRO A 29 27.07 -0.46 -14.63
CA PRO A 29 26.28 -1.58 -15.10
C PRO A 29 25.03 -1.71 -14.22
N LYS A 30 23.87 -1.28 -14.74
CA LYS A 30 22.58 -1.63 -14.16
C LYS A 30 22.52 -3.15 -14.06
N LYS A 31 22.57 -3.72 -12.85
CA LYS A 31 22.43 -5.17 -12.67
C LYS A 31 21.09 -5.56 -13.27
N GLN A 32 21.08 -6.34 -14.34
CA GLN A 32 19.83 -6.70 -15.01
C GLN A 32 18.87 -7.37 -14.01
N LEU A 33 17.59 -7.03 -14.09
CA LEU A 33 16.58 -7.75 -13.34
C LEU A 33 16.64 -9.24 -13.75
N PRO A 34 16.51 -10.18 -12.81
CA PRO A 34 16.46 -11.59 -13.16
C PRO A 34 15.30 -11.85 -14.12
N ASP A 35 15.57 -12.57 -15.21
CA ASP A 35 14.52 -13.02 -16.14
C ASP A 35 13.81 -14.25 -15.55
N ASP A 36 12.97 -13.99 -14.55
CA ASP A 36 12.13 -15.00 -13.93
C ASP A 36 10.65 -14.57 -13.93
N THR A 37 9.76 -15.56 -13.73
CA THR A 37 8.30 -15.32 -13.73
C THR A 37 7.85 -14.34 -12.63
N LEU A 38 8.66 -14.15 -11.59
CA LEU A 38 8.33 -13.28 -10.46
C LEU A 38 8.58 -11.82 -10.80
N PHE A 39 9.67 -11.50 -11.51
CA PHE A 39 9.94 -10.14 -12.01
C PHE A 39 9.08 -9.78 -13.23
N ASN A 40 8.65 -10.79 -14.00
CA ASN A 40 7.77 -10.59 -15.17
C ASN A 40 6.27 -10.47 -14.82
N ASP A 41 5.85 -10.82 -13.59
CA ASP A 41 4.48 -10.60 -13.11
C ASP A 41 4.31 -9.16 -12.59
N PRO A 42 3.50 -8.31 -13.26
CA PRO A 42 3.33 -6.91 -12.86
C PRO A 42 2.78 -6.74 -11.44
N ALA A 43 1.91 -7.65 -10.98
CA ALA A 43 1.32 -7.55 -9.65
C ALA A 43 2.35 -7.93 -8.57
N ALA A 44 3.16 -8.97 -8.83
CA ALA A 44 4.25 -9.36 -7.95
C ALA A 44 5.35 -8.29 -7.88
N PHE A 45 5.76 -7.75 -9.02
CA PHE A 45 6.77 -6.71 -9.08
C PHE A 45 6.30 -5.42 -8.37
N CYS A 46 5.04 -5.02 -8.59
CA CYS A 46 4.42 -3.91 -7.87
C CYS A 46 4.35 -4.15 -6.35
N GLU A 47 3.99 -5.37 -5.91
CA GLU A 47 4.00 -5.75 -4.49
C GLU A 47 5.40 -5.66 -3.88
N GLY A 48 6.42 -6.10 -4.61
CA GLY A 48 7.82 -6.00 -4.21
C GLY A 48 8.24 -4.55 -3.94
N CYS A 49 7.93 -3.65 -4.86
CA CYS A 49 8.22 -2.23 -4.68
C CYS A 49 7.42 -1.61 -3.54
N TYR A 50 6.12 -1.95 -3.43
CA TYR A 50 5.25 -1.49 -2.36
C TYR A 50 5.84 -1.83 -0.98
N GLY A 51 6.25 -3.08 -0.77
CA GLY A 51 6.83 -3.50 0.50
C GLY A 51 8.17 -2.83 0.81
N MET A 52 9.04 -2.73 -0.19
CA MET A 52 10.31 -2.02 -0.04
C MET A 52 10.10 -0.55 0.39
N VAL A 53 9.21 0.18 -0.28
CA VAL A 53 8.94 1.59 0.05
C VAL A 53 8.32 1.75 1.44
N HIS A 54 7.40 0.87 1.82
CA HIS A 54 6.76 0.94 3.13
C HIS A 54 7.73 0.65 4.27
N GLU A 55 8.61 -0.34 4.10
CA GLU A 55 9.64 -0.63 5.10
C GLU A 55 10.72 0.45 5.14
N ALA A 56 11.12 0.99 3.99
CA ALA A 56 12.05 2.12 3.92
C ALA A 56 11.49 3.37 4.61
N PHE A 57 10.20 3.67 4.40
CA PHE A 57 9.52 4.79 5.06
C PHE A 57 9.53 4.64 6.59
N LYS A 58 9.27 3.43 7.10
CA LYS A 58 9.32 3.14 8.55
C LYS A 58 10.73 3.38 9.10
N LEU A 59 11.74 2.85 8.42
CA LEU A 59 13.16 2.99 8.81
C LEU A 59 13.58 4.47 8.86
N LEU A 60 13.36 5.21 7.78
CA LEU A 60 13.74 6.63 7.70
C LEU A 60 12.93 7.51 8.67
N THR A 61 11.72 7.11 9.04
CA THR A 61 10.95 7.83 10.06
C THR A 61 11.57 7.67 11.45
N LEU A 62 12.14 6.50 11.77
CA LEU A 62 12.84 6.29 13.04
C LEU A 62 14.13 7.11 13.11
N TRP A 63 14.84 7.22 11.99
CA TRP A 63 16.17 7.81 11.91
C TRP A 63 16.17 9.34 11.99
N LYS A 64 15.00 9.99 11.89
CA LYS A 64 14.84 11.44 12.10
C LYS A 64 15.42 11.95 13.43
N ASN A 65 15.51 11.10 14.45
CA ASN A 65 16.02 11.45 15.77
C ASN A 65 17.47 10.99 15.99
N GLU A 66 18.09 10.36 15.00
CA GLU A 66 19.43 9.81 15.10
C GLU A 66 20.48 10.78 14.54
N LYS A 67 21.74 10.59 14.95
CA LYS A 67 22.87 11.35 14.40
C LYS A 67 23.26 10.78 13.03
N GLY A 68 23.69 11.64 12.12
CA GLY A 68 24.14 11.26 10.78
C GLY A 68 23.56 12.17 9.71
N SER A 69 24.08 12.04 8.50
CA SER A 69 23.52 12.69 7.32
C SER A 69 22.32 11.91 6.78
N LEU A 70 21.41 12.62 6.09
CA LEU A 70 20.26 11.97 5.43
C LEU A 70 20.71 10.96 4.36
N GLU A 71 21.85 11.18 3.71
CA GLU A 71 22.41 10.25 2.71
C GLU A 71 22.84 8.94 3.35
N GLU A 72 23.63 8.99 4.43
CA GLU A 72 23.99 7.80 5.23
C GLU A 72 22.74 7.04 5.72
N HIS A 73 21.70 7.80 6.07
CA HIS A 73 20.42 7.26 6.51
C HIS A 73 19.67 6.53 5.42
N ILE A 74 19.70 7.05 4.20
CA ILE A 74 19.10 6.43 3.02
C ILE A 74 19.86 5.16 2.65
N ASP A 75 21.18 5.20 2.59
CA ASP A 75 22.01 4.04 2.19
C ASP A 75 21.79 2.86 3.13
N ALA A 76 21.86 3.11 4.44
CA ALA A 76 21.64 2.08 5.44
C ALA A 76 20.19 1.59 5.44
N THR A 77 19.22 2.47 5.16
CA THR A 77 17.82 2.06 4.98
C THR A 77 17.67 1.11 3.80
N LEU A 78 18.21 1.45 2.63
CA LEU A 78 18.14 0.60 1.44
C LEU A 78 18.80 -0.76 1.70
N LEU A 79 19.90 -0.79 2.46
CA LEU A 79 20.55 -2.03 2.89
C LEU A 79 19.66 -2.89 3.80
N ALA A 80 19.00 -2.28 4.79
CA ALA A 80 18.24 -2.98 5.82
C ALA A 80 16.80 -3.37 5.42
N THR A 81 16.26 -2.71 4.39
CA THR A 81 14.86 -2.84 3.96
C THR A 81 14.53 -4.27 3.52
N CYS A 82 15.42 -4.90 2.75
CA CYS A 82 15.22 -6.25 2.22
C CYS A 82 15.63 -7.32 3.23
N SER A 83 14.82 -7.52 4.28
CA SER A 83 14.97 -8.61 5.25
C SER A 83 13.68 -9.41 5.43
N THR A 84 13.81 -10.71 5.72
CA THR A 84 12.67 -11.64 5.84
C THR A 84 11.69 -11.20 6.93
N ASP A 85 12.21 -10.69 8.04
CA ASP A 85 11.39 -10.30 9.20
C ASP A 85 10.50 -9.11 8.88
N ARG A 86 11.04 -8.11 8.16
CA ARG A 86 10.29 -6.92 7.73
C ARG A 86 9.27 -7.26 6.65
N LEU A 87 9.62 -8.17 5.77
CA LEU A 87 8.80 -8.53 4.62
C LEU A 87 7.74 -9.61 4.92
N ARG A 88 7.63 -10.06 6.17
CA ARG A 88 6.66 -11.09 6.59
C ARG A 88 5.20 -10.64 6.55
N ALA A 89 4.96 -9.33 6.62
CA ALA A 89 3.61 -8.76 6.67
C ALA A 89 2.92 -8.64 5.30
N TYR A 90 3.63 -8.94 4.21
CA TYR A 90 3.14 -8.78 2.84
C TYR A 90 2.54 -10.08 2.28
N VAL A 91 1.85 -10.00 1.13
CA VAL A 91 1.03 -11.10 0.63
C VAL A 91 1.86 -12.26 0.07
N LEU A 92 2.98 -11.97 -0.59
CA LEU A 92 3.88 -12.99 -1.09
C LEU A 92 4.67 -13.63 0.07
N SER A 93 5.10 -14.88 -0.12
CA SER A 93 5.94 -15.53 0.88
C SER A 93 7.23 -14.74 1.13
N PRO A 94 7.78 -14.73 2.36
CA PRO A 94 8.99 -13.97 2.68
C PRO A 94 10.16 -14.20 1.70
N PRO A 95 10.44 -15.43 1.21
CA PRO A 95 11.48 -15.64 0.20
C PRO A 95 11.20 -14.95 -1.14
N LYS A 96 9.93 -14.91 -1.59
CA LYS A 96 9.54 -14.21 -2.83
C LYS A 96 9.67 -12.70 -2.67
N MET A 97 9.18 -12.15 -1.55
CA MET A 97 9.34 -10.73 -1.23
C MET A 97 10.81 -10.32 -1.15
N MET A 98 11.64 -11.14 -0.48
CA MET A 98 13.08 -10.91 -0.39
C MET A 98 13.76 -10.84 -1.75
N ARG A 99 13.43 -11.78 -2.65
CA ARG A 99 13.95 -11.78 -4.02
C ARG A 99 13.56 -10.52 -4.77
N LEU A 100 12.28 -10.18 -4.77
CA LEU A 100 11.77 -8.98 -5.44
C LEU A 100 12.43 -7.71 -4.89
N CYS A 101 12.45 -7.55 -3.56
CA CYS A 101 13.07 -6.40 -2.91
C CYS A 101 14.55 -6.29 -3.26
N SER A 102 15.30 -7.39 -3.15
CA SER A 102 16.73 -7.39 -3.42
C SER A 102 17.03 -7.13 -4.90
N GLY A 103 16.24 -7.68 -5.81
CA GLY A 103 16.36 -7.46 -7.25
C GLY A 103 16.04 -6.02 -7.65
N ILE A 104 14.94 -5.47 -7.12
CA ILE A 104 14.56 -4.06 -7.33
C ILE A 104 15.66 -3.15 -6.80
N ARG A 105 16.09 -3.34 -5.54
CA ARG A 105 17.15 -2.55 -4.94
C ARG A 105 18.44 -2.59 -5.76
N ALA A 106 18.85 -3.77 -6.20
CA ALA A 106 20.10 -3.92 -6.96
C ALA A 106 20.05 -3.34 -8.37
N HIS A 107 18.87 -3.29 -8.99
CA HIS A 107 18.69 -2.74 -10.34
C HIS A 107 18.46 -1.22 -10.33
N TYR A 108 17.71 -0.73 -9.34
CA TYR A 108 17.23 0.66 -9.26
C TYR A 108 17.85 1.43 -8.07
N GLU A 109 19.06 1.08 -7.66
CA GLU A 109 19.70 1.64 -6.47
C GLU A 109 19.81 3.17 -6.55
N GLU A 110 20.24 3.69 -7.69
CA GLU A 110 20.39 5.12 -7.94
C GLU A 110 19.02 5.82 -7.97
N GLU A 111 18.06 5.28 -8.71
CA GLU A 111 16.70 5.83 -8.80
C GLU A 111 16.01 5.84 -7.43
N LEU A 112 16.27 4.82 -6.59
CA LEU A 112 15.80 4.75 -5.21
C LEU A 112 16.42 5.82 -4.33
N GLY A 113 17.75 5.91 -4.32
CA GLY A 113 18.50 6.87 -3.52
C GLY A 113 18.07 8.30 -3.84
N LEU A 114 18.04 8.67 -5.12
CA LEU A 114 17.62 9.99 -5.58
C LEU A 114 16.16 10.30 -5.22
N SER A 115 15.25 9.33 -5.37
CA SER A 115 13.83 9.52 -5.04
C SER A 115 13.62 9.73 -3.54
N LEU A 116 14.31 8.95 -2.71
CA LEU A 116 14.27 9.09 -1.24
C LEU A 116 14.88 10.44 -0.83
N MET A 117 16.05 10.78 -1.37
CA MET A 117 16.75 12.03 -1.09
C MET A 117 15.84 13.23 -1.39
N ARG A 118 15.20 13.24 -2.56
CA ARG A 118 14.27 14.30 -2.98
C ARG A 118 13.04 14.37 -2.08
N TYR A 119 12.47 13.22 -1.73
CA TYR A 119 11.28 13.16 -0.88
C TYR A 119 11.56 13.70 0.52
N TYR A 120 12.66 13.28 1.16
CA TYR A 120 12.99 13.66 2.53
C TYR A 120 13.64 15.04 2.66
N SER A 121 14.27 15.56 1.60
CA SER A 121 14.77 16.94 1.55
C SER A 121 13.66 17.98 1.38
N SER A 122 12.46 17.57 0.94
CA SER A 122 11.30 18.46 0.84
C SER A 122 10.73 18.80 2.23
N ARG A 123 10.30 20.06 2.43
CA ARG A 123 9.66 20.49 3.69
C ARG A 123 8.26 19.89 3.89
N GLN A 124 7.64 19.34 2.86
CA GLN A 124 6.33 18.69 2.93
C GLN A 124 6.49 17.18 2.70
N GLN A 125 6.69 16.43 3.78
CA GLN A 125 6.66 14.97 3.74
C GLN A 125 5.22 14.51 3.92
N ALA A 126 4.55 14.15 2.83
CA ALA A 126 3.11 13.86 2.86
C ALA A 126 2.77 12.36 2.77
N GLY A 127 3.46 11.58 3.61
CA GLY A 127 3.12 10.20 3.94
C GLY A 127 3.62 9.14 2.95
N VAL A 128 3.52 7.89 3.38
CA VAL A 128 4.04 6.72 2.65
C VAL A 128 3.41 6.54 1.26
N ASP A 129 2.14 6.93 1.08
CA ASP A 129 1.45 6.82 -0.21
C ASP A 129 2.07 7.74 -1.28
N GLN A 130 2.50 8.94 -0.88
CA GLN A 130 3.21 9.83 -1.79
C GLN A 130 4.61 9.35 -2.11
N LEU A 131 5.29 8.73 -1.15
CA LEU A 131 6.58 8.10 -1.41
C LEU A 131 6.41 6.91 -2.38
N PHE A 132 5.37 6.11 -2.19
CA PHE A 132 5.00 5.03 -3.11
C PHE A 132 4.71 5.54 -4.52
N GLU A 133 3.95 6.64 -4.65
CA GLU A 133 3.70 7.28 -5.95
C GLU A 133 4.99 7.79 -6.61
N ALA A 134 5.87 8.43 -5.84
CA ALA A 134 7.14 8.95 -6.34
C ALA A 134 8.09 7.83 -6.79
N VAL A 135 8.18 6.74 -6.01
CA VAL A 135 9.16 5.68 -6.25
C VAL A 135 8.58 4.61 -7.19
N CYS A 136 7.50 3.95 -6.79
CA CYS A 136 7.03 2.73 -7.47
C CYS A 136 6.26 2.99 -8.76
N LYS A 137 5.70 4.19 -8.96
CA LYS A 137 4.97 4.53 -10.18
C LYS A 137 5.77 5.41 -11.13
N LYS A 138 6.61 6.31 -10.61
CA LYS A 138 7.36 7.27 -11.43
C LYS A 138 8.81 6.86 -11.65
N ALA A 139 9.54 6.47 -10.61
CA ALA A 139 10.97 6.19 -10.72
C ALA A 139 11.30 4.75 -11.18
N ILE A 140 10.59 3.74 -10.68
CA ILE A 140 10.91 2.29 -10.86
C ILE A 140 9.96 1.56 -11.83
N PRO A 141 9.08 2.30 -12.53
CA PRO A 141 7.82 1.80 -13.13
C PRO A 141 7.22 0.47 -12.62
N ALA A 142 7.34 0.14 -11.32
CA ALA A 142 6.92 -1.16 -10.80
C ALA A 142 5.41 -1.36 -10.78
N CYS A 143 4.67 -0.26 -10.64
CA CYS A 143 3.21 -0.26 -10.54
C CYS A 143 2.61 0.56 -11.69
N PRO A 144 2.46 0.00 -12.91
CA PRO A 144 1.83 0.72 -14.01
C PRO A 144 0.35 1.02 -13.72
N LYS A 145 -0.24 1.96 -14.47
CA LYS A 145 -1.64 2.36 -14.29
C LYS A 145 -2.57 1.15 -14.34
N GLY A 146 -3.44 1.01 -13.35
CA GLY A 146 -4.39 -0.11 -13.23
C GLY A 146 -3.84 -1.34 -12.51
N ILE A 147 -2.55 -1.39 -12.20
CA ILE A 147 -1.97 -2.42 -11.33
C ILE A 147 -1.86 -1.87 -9.92
N GLN A 148 -2.37 -2.64 -8.96
CA GLN A 148 -2.28 -2.33 -7.55
C GLN A 148 -1.50 -3.41 -6.80
N PRO A 149 -0.82 -3.06 -5.68
CA PRO A 149 -0.17 -4.05 -4.84
C PRO A 149 -1.16 -5.10 -4.35
N MET A 150 -0.75 -6.37 -4.33
CA MET A 150 -1.58 -7.48 -3.87
C MET A 150 -2.00 -7.32 -2.40
N SER A 151 -1.14 -6.72 -1.57
CA SER A 151 -1.46 -6.37 -0.18
C SER A 151 -2.64 -5.41 -0.07
N VAL A 152 -2.72 -4.41 -0.95
CA VAL A 152 -3.81 -3.44 -0.97
C VAL A 152 -5.08 -4.12 -1.48
N ALA A 153 -4.99 -4.82 -2.62
CA ALA A 153 -6.11 -5.54 -3.20
C ALA A 153 -6.74 -6.57 -2.24
N ARG A 154 -5.91 -7.26 -1.46
CA ARG A 154 -6.38 -8.24 -0.46
C ARG A 154 -7.13 -7.54 0.68
N LYS A 155 -6.61 -6.43 1.20
CA LYS A 155 -7.27 -5.67 2.28
C LYS A 155 -8.63 -5.14 1.83
N GLU A 156 -8.73 -4.61 0.61
CA GLU A 156 -9.99 -4.13 0.05
C GLU A 156 -11.02 -5.24 -0.10
N LYS A 157 -10.61 -6.41 -0.61
CA LYS A 157 -11.50 -7.58 -0.70
C LYS A 157 -12.01 -8.05 0.65
N MET A 158 -11.15 -8.04 1.68
CA MET A 158 -11.54 -8.44 3.03
C MET A 158 -12.54 -7.44 3.64
N LYS A 159 -12.29 -6.13 3.50
CA LYS A 159 -13.24 -5.10 3.96
C LYS A 159 -14.60 -5.21 3.26
N ALA A 160 -14.60 -5.39 1.94
CA ALA A 160 -15.86 -5.56 1.19
C ALA A 160 -16.63 -6.82 1.59
N ALA A 161 -15.93 -7.91 1.95
CA ALA A 161 -16.57 -9.12 2.45
C ALA A 161 -17.17 -8.93 3.86
N GLU A 162 -16.47 -8.21 4.73
CA GLU A 162 -16.93 -7.88 6.08
C GLU A 162 -18.17 -6.97 6.04
N GLU A 163 -18.16 -5.93 5.19
CA GLU A 163 -19.32 -5.05 5.00
C GLU A 163 -20.56 -5.79 4.47
N LYS A 164 -20.38 -6.79 3.61
CA LYS A 164 -21.48 -7.63 3.13
C LYS A 164 -22.06 -8.49 4.25
N ARG A 165 -21.21 -9.14 5.05
CA ARG A 165 -21.64 -9.93 6.21
C ARG A 165 -22.38 -9.08 7.24
N ALA A 166 -21.87 -7.89 7.54
CA ALA A 166 -22.52 -6.97 8.47
C ALA A 166 -23.91 -6.52 7.98
N LYS A 167 -24.10 -6.33 6.67
CA LYS A 167 -25.42 -6.01 6.08
C LYS A 167 -26.38 -7.20 6.14
N GLU A 168 -25.90 -8.40 5.83
CA GLU A 168 -26.69 -9.64 5.92
C GLU A 168 -27.12 -9.96 7.37
N GLU A 169 -26.27 -9.70 8.36
CA GLU A 169 -26.61 -9.86 9.79
C GLU A 169 -27.61 -8.81 10.29
N GLN A 170 -27.57 -7.59 9.76
CA GLN A 170 -28.57 -6.56 10.08
C GLN A 170 -29.94 -6.85 9.45
N GLU A 171 -29.96 -7.42 8.24
CA GLU A 171 -31.20 -7.79 7.55
C GLU A 171 -31.89 -9.02 8.19
N ASN A 172 -31.11 -9.99 8.68
CA ASN A 172 -31.63 -11.19 9.34
C ASN A 172 -32.07 -10.98 10.80
N ASN A 173 -31.69 -9.88 11.44
CA ASN A 173 -32.10 -9.55 12.81
C ASN A 173 -33.27 -8.55 12.88
N LYS A 174 -33.92 -8.23 11.75
CA LYS A 174 -35.13 -7.39 11.76
C LYS A 174 -36.31 -8.23 12.28
N PRO A 175 -36.91 -7.90 13.44
CA PRO A 175 -38.03 -8.68 13.96
C PRO A 175 -39.21 -8.59 12.99
N ALA A 176 -39.76 -9.75 12.65
CA ALA A 176 -41.03 -9.85 11.94
C ALA A 176 -42.12 -9.18 12.81
N GLU A 177 -42.63 -8.03 12.37
CA GLU A 177 -43.80 -7.41 12.97
C GLU A 177 -44.95 -8.41 12.91
N THR A 178 -45.36 -8.86 14.09
CA THR A 178 -46.48 -9.78 14.30
C THR A 178 -47.78 -9.05 13.97
N GLU A 179 -48.58 -9.65 13.10
CA GLU A 179 -49.96 -9.24 12.82
C GLU A 179 -50.75 -9.09 14.12
N THR A 180 -51.20 -7.86 14.41
CA THR A 180 -52.19 -7.60 15.44
C THR A 180 -53.55 -8.10 14.96
N GLN A 181 -53.94 -9.32 15.34
CA GLN A 181 -55.34 -9.74 15.31
C GLN A 181 -56.07 -9.17 16.52
N ASP A 182 -57.04 -8.30 16.23
CA ASP A 182 -58.14 -7.93 17.12
C ASP A 182 -58.80 -9.17 17.72
N ASN A 183 -58.93 -9.23 19.05
CA ASN A 183 -60.00 -10.00 19.67
C ASN A 183 -60.46 -9.38 20.98
N ASN A 184 -61.72 -8.94 20.96
CA ASN A 184 -62.43 -8.31 22.05
C ASN A 184 -62.82 -9.31 23.15
N ASN A 185 -62.72 -8.81 24.37
CA ASN A 185 -62.92 -9.45 25.66
C ASN A 185 -64.41 -9.70 25.97
N THR A 186 -64.78 -10.85 26.58
CA THR A 186 -65.86 -10.94 27.59
C THR A 186 -65.76 -12.24 28.43
N LYS A 187 -65.23 -12.10 29.65
CA LYS A 187 -65.82 -12.49 30.97
C LYS A 187 -66.49 -13.87 31.12
N ASN A 188 -65.92 -14.76 31.95
CA ASN A 188 -66.65 -15.29 33.13
C ASN A 188 -65.80 -16.04 34.18
N LYS A 189 -66.29 -15.92 35.43
CA LYS A 189 -65.83 -16.49 36.72
C LYS A 189 -65.72 -18.03 36.73
N GLY A 190 -64.83 -18.56 37.58
CA GLY A 190 -64.92 -19.94 38.07
C GLY A 190 -63.79 -20.32 39.05
N ASP A 191 -64.19 -20.75 40.23
CA ASP A 191 -63.41 -21.05 41.44
C ASP A 191 -62.39 -22.21 41.42
N LYS A 192 -61.57 -22.22 42.50
CA LYS A 192 -61.09 -23.37 43.30
C LYS A 192 -59.78 -24.09 42.91
N LYS A 193 -58.78 -23.85 43.77
CA LYS A 193 -58.25 -24.78 44.81
C LYS A 193 -57.30 -25.92 44.39
N GLN A 194 -56.15 -25.90 45.08
CA GLN A 194 -55.38 -27.01 45.66
C GLN A 194 -54.18 -27.62 44.91
N LYS A 195 -53.01 -27.35 45.53
CA LYS A 195 -52.06 -28.29 46.15
C LYS A 195 -51.02 -29.02 45.31
N ASN A 196 -49.84 -29.07 45.95
CA ASN A 196 -48.71 -29.99 45.86
C ASN A 196 -47.71 -29.75 44.73
N ALA A 197 -46.43 -30.08 44.83
CA ALA A 197 -45.44 -30.22 45.91
C ALA A 197 -44.15 -30.72 45.22
N THR A 198 -42.98 -30.23 45.66
CA THR A 198 -41.74 -31.01 45.84
C THR A 198 -40.84 -31.36 44.62
N THR A 199 -39.63 -30.74 44.66
CA THR A 199 -38.26 -31.28 44.32
C THR A 199 -37.94 -31.65 42.85
N LYS A 200 -36.71 -31.60 42.33
CA LYS A 200 -35.31 -31.78 42.83
C LYS A 200 -34.39 -31.28 41.68
N THR A 201 -33.45 -30.35 41.86
CA THR A 201 -32.00 -30.54 42.12
C THR A 201 -31.32 -31.72 41.42
N LYS A 202 -30.38 -31.42 40.51
CA LYS A 202 -28.97 -31.90 40.39
C LYS A 202 -28.43 -31.43 39.03
N ASP A 203 -27.44 -30.53 38.93
CA ASP A 203 -26.01 -30.66 39.27
C ASP A 203 -25.34 -31.95 38.78
N GLU A 204 -24.34 -31.75 37.92
CA GLU A 204 -23.04 -32.44 37.74
C GLU A 204 -22.65 -32.22 36.26
N LEU A 205 -21.80 -31.23 35.94
CA LEU A 205 -20.33 -31.14 36.01
C LEU A 205 -19.76 -31.16 34.58
#